data_AF-A0A7S0QC28-F1
#
_entry.id   AF-A0A7S0QC28-F1
#
_cell.length_a   1.000
_cell.length_b   1.000
_cell.length_c   1.000
_cell.angle_alpha   90.00
_cell.angle_beta   90.00
_cell.angle_gamma   90.00
#
_symmetry.space_group_name_H-M   'P 1'
#
loop_
_entity.id
_entity.type
_entity.pdbx_description
1 polymer ?
#
loop_
_entity_poly.entity_id
_entity_poly.type
_entity_poly.pdbx_seq_one_letter_code
_entity_poly.pdbx_strand_id
1 'polypeptide(L)'
;IGGLVPMTLVGIPLQRTSAMWRAAGRSYEEAVSFHRALGHVMMAMYSYHGIGYMVYWLLLGIDRFAREMSDWFHCGKCTHINNLAGAVSWAAGFLLWMTSLKWARRRNYARFITTHQLHLVFFGFGCIHWPTLLAYAAPSIVFYAADLMLRLHTSRNGVEGIARVRPSTAEPALT
;
A
#
# COMPACT_ATOMS: atom_id res chain seq x y z
N ILE A 1 1.94 -11.15 13.14
CA ILE A 1 1.95 -9.86 13.89
C ILE A 1 2.89 -8.83 13.27
N GLY A 2 4.13 -9.17 12.89
CA GLY A 2 5.13 -8.19 12.38
C GLY A 2 4.68 -7.30 11.20
N GLY A 3 3.86 -7.80 10.27
CA GLY A 3 3.33 -7.01 9.15
C GLY A 3 2.16 -6.07 9.50
N LEU A 4 1.53 -6.24 10.67
CA LEU A 4 0.31 -5.51 11.05
C LEU A 4 0.61 -4.09 11.56
N VAL A 5 1.75 -3.88 12.21
CA VAL A 5 2.16 -2.56 12.71
C VAL A 5 2.47 -1.59 11.55
N PRO A 6 3.23 -1.97 10.51
CA PRO A 6 3.36 -1.13 9.33
C PRO A 6 2.01 -0.83 8.64
N MET A 7 1.09 -1.80 8.63
CA MET A 7 -0.23 -1.64 8.02
C MET A 7 -1.09 -0.58 8.70
N THR A 8 -1.05 -0.46 10.04
CA THR A 8 -1.81 0.59 10.74
C THR A 8 -1.32 2.00 10.39
N LEU A 9 -0.01 2.13 10.12
CA LEU A 9 0.68 3.41 9.93
C LEU A 9 0.82 3.81 8.45
N VAL A 10 0.67 2.90 7.50
CA VAL A 10 0.97 3.14 6.07
C VAL A 10 0.09 4.23 5.45
N GLY A 11 -1.13 4.42 5.95
CA GLY A 11 -2.09 5.42 5.47
C GLY A 11 -1.95 6.82 6.11
N ILE A 12 -1.31 6.93 7.27
CA ILE A 12 -1.07 8.20 7.98
C ILE A 12 -0.31 9.24 7.12
N PRO A 13 0.77 8.88 6.40
CA PRO A 13 1.50 9.83 5.55
C PRO A 13 0.80 10.23 4.24
N LEU A 14 -0.38 9.68 3.90
CA LEU A 14 -1.04 9.97 2.61
C LEU A 14 -1.68 11.35 2.54
N GLN A 15 -1.79 12.04 3.67
CA GLN A 15 -2.42 13.34 3.78
C GLN A 15 -1.47 14.45 3.26
N ARG A 16 -1.59 14.86 1.99
CA ARG A 16 -0.88 16.06 1.47
C ARG A 16 -1.19 17.32 2.28
N THR A 17 -2.35 17.33 2.91
CA THR A 17 -2.88 18.40 3.75
C THR A 17 -2.78 18.11 5.24
N SER A 18 -2.16 17.01 5.69
CA SER A 18 -2.22 16.60 7.10
C SER A 18 -1.85 17.74 8.02
N ALA A 19 -2.82 18.14 8.83
CA ALA A 19 -2.58 18.91 10.02
C ALA A 19 -1.55 18.20 10.92
N MET A 20 -1.48 16.86 10.92
CA MET A 20 -0.54 16.09 11.75
C MET A 20 0.94 16.31 11.41
N TRP A 21 1.39 16.16 10.15
CA TRP A 21 2.79 16.39 9.79
C TRP A 21 3.18 17.87 9.90
N ARG A 22 2.24 18.78 9.60
CA ARG A 22 2.43 20.23 9.82
C ARG A 22 2.51 20.58 11.31
N ALA A 23 1.68 19.97 12.16
CA ALA A 23 1.71 20.13 13.61
C ALA A 23 3.00 19.55 14.22
N ALA A 24 3.55 18.49 13.63
CA ALA A 24 4.85 17.94 13.99
C ALA A 24 6.06 18.72 13.42
N GLY A 25 5.83 19.80 12.65
CA GLY A 25 6.89 20.62 12.04
C GLY A 25 7.69 19.92 10.94
N ARG A 26 7.10 18.92 10.27
CA ARG A 26 7.76 18.03 9.31
C ARG A 26 7.24 18.25 7.89
N SER A 27 8.09 17.97 6.91
CA SER A 27 7.82 18.16 5.48
C SER A 27 6.97 17.04 4.88
N TYR A 28 6.32 17.32 3.75
CA TYR A 28 5.56 16.30 3.01
C TYR A 28 6.48 15.24 2.39
N GLU A 29 7.69 15.64 2.03
CA GLU A 29 8.74 14.77 1.51
C GLU A 29 9.14 13.69 2.51
N GLU A 30 9.25 14.05 3.79
CA GLU A 30 9.48 13.11 4.89
C GLU A 30 8.32 12.11 5.04
N ALA A 31 7.07 12.58 4.97
CA ALA A 31 5.89 11.71 5.04
C ALA A 31 5.88 10.68 3.90
N VAL A 32 6.13 11.10 2.66
CA VAL A 32 6.24 10.17 1.51
C VAL A 32 7.42 9.22 1.70
N SER A 33 8.53 9.66 2.25
CA SER A 33 9.66 8.78 2.56
C SER A 33 9.28 7.72 3.59
N PHE A 34 8.54 8.11 4.63
CA PHE A 34 8.03 7.22 5.66
C PHE A 34 7.04 6.19 5.10
N HIS A 35 6.08 6.61 4.26
CA HIS A 35 5.17 5.70 3.55
C HIS A 35 5.93 4.62 2.76
N ARG A 36 6.98 5.02 2.03
CA ARG A 36 7.80 4.07 1.26
C ARG A 36 8.51 3.08 2.17
N ALA A 37 9.14 3.56 3.25
CA ALA A 37 9.82 2.70 4.20
C ALA A 37 8.87 1.67 4.82
N LEU A 38 7.70 2.12 5.29
CA LEU A 38 6.65 1.24 5.80
C LEU A 38 6.15 0.26 4.74
N GLY A 39 5.92 0.71 3.51
CA GLY A 39 5.50 -0.14 2.40
C GLY A 39 6.48 -1.27 2.12
N HIS A 40 7.80 -0.99 2.12
CA HIS A 40 8.82 -2.03 1.96
C HIS A 40 8.81 -3.05 3.10
N VAL A 41 8.79 -2.59 4.35
CA VAL A 41 8.76 -3.48 5.53
C VAL A 41 7.49 -4.32 5.54
N MET A 42 6.34 -3.70 5.29
CA MET A 42 5.03 -4.35 5.22
C MET A 42 5.03 -5.46 4.16
N MET A 43 5.46 -5.14 2.93
CA MET A 43 5.45 -6.10 1.83
C MET A 43 6.47 -7.22 2.01
N ALA A 44 7.63 -6.95 2.60
CA ALA A 44 8.61 -7.98 2.94
C ALA A 44 8.04 -8.96 3.98
N MET A 45 7.40 -8.45 5.04
CA MET A 45 6.80 -9.29 6.09
C MET A 45 5.64 -10.13 5.58
N TYR A 46 4.75 -9.55 4.76
CA TYR A 46 3.66 -10.31 4.14
C TYR A 46 4.15 -11.33 3.12
N SER A 47 5.23 -11.04 2.39
CA SER A 47 5.83 -12.02 1.48
C SER A 47 6.49 -13.15 2.24
N TYR A 48 7.21 -12.87 3.33
CA TYR A 48 7.75 -13.92 4.20
C TYR A 48 6.63 -14.81 4.78
N HIS A 49 5.54 -14.21 5.24
CA HIS A 49 4.37 -14.92 5.72
C HIS A 49 3.74 -15.81 4.62
N GLY A 50 3.34 -15.22 3.49
CA GLY A 50 2.64 -15.93 2.41
C GLY A 50 3.50 -17.03 1.78
N ILE A 51 4.73 -16.70 1.38
CA ILE A 51 5.66 -17.66 0.78
C ILE A 51 6.06 -18.73 1.79
N GLY A 52 6.28 -18.36 3.06
CA GLY A 52 6.63 -19.31 4.11
C GLY A 52 5.58 -20.40 4.29
N TYR A 53 4.30 -20.03 4.34
CA TYR A 53 3.20 -21.00 4.40
C TYR A 53 3.08 -21.83 3.11
N MET A 54 3.18 -21.21 1.93
CA MET A 54 3.13 -21.93 0.65
C MET A 54 4.24 -22.98 0.54
N VAL A 55 5.49 -22.62 0.90
CA VAL A 55 6.63 -23.55 0.91
C VAL A 55 6.42 -24.64 1.94
N TYR A 56 6.01 -24.30 3.16
CA TYR A 56 5.74 -25.28 4.21
C TYR A 56 4.69 -26.32 3.77
N TRP A 57 3.59 -25.88 3.14
CA TRP A 57 2.57 -26.79 2.63
C TRP A 57 3.06 -27.65 1.48
N LEU A 58 3.88 -27.11 0.58
CA LEU A 58 4.51 -27.88 -0.50
C LEU A 58 5.46 -28.96 0.04
N LEU A 59 6.25 -28.64 1.07
CA LEU A 59 7.13 -29.60 1.74
C LEU A 59 6.36 -30.75 2.41
N LEU A 60 5.13 -30.50 2.84
CA LEU A 60 4.23 -31.53 3.38
C LEU A 60 3.44 -32.31 2.31
N GLY A 61 3.61 -31.96 1.03
CA GLY A 61 3.00 -32.65 -0.11
C GLY A 61 2.00 -31.80 -0.90
N ILE A 62 1.93 -32.06 -2.22
CA ILE A 62 1.09 -31.29 -3.16
C ILE A 62 -0.41 -31.34 -2.80
N ASP A 63 -0.89 -32.46 -2.27
CA ASP A 63 -2.28 -32.60 -1.82
C ASP A 63 -2.61 -31.70 -0.65
N ARG A 64 -1.65 -31.45 0.26
CA ARG A 64 -1.83 -30.49 1.34
C ARG A 64 -1.90 -29.08 0.81
N PHE A 65 -0.97 -28.70 -0.07
CA PHE A 65 -0.99 -27.38 -0.72
C PHE A 65 -2.32 -27.13 -1.45
N ALA A 66 -2.79 -28.10 -2.25
CA ALA A 66 -4.04 -28.00 -2.99
C ALA A 66 -5.25 -27.82 -2.07
N ARG A 67 -5.29 -28.55 -0.94
CA ARG A 67 -6.37 -28.40 0.06
C ARG A 67 -6.42 -26.99 0.63
N GLU A 68 -5.32 -26.50 1.20
CA GLU A 68 -5.26 -25.16 1.81
C GLU A 68 -5.55 -24.05 0.79
N MET A 69 -5.14 -24.22 -0.48
CA MET A 69 -5.43 -23.24 -1.53
C MET A 69 -6.86 -23.34 -2.12
N SER A 70 -7.64 -24.35 -1.72
CA SER A 70 -9.00 -24.61 -2.20
C SER A 70 -10.08 -24.38 -1.14
N ASP A 71 -9.72 -23.77 -0.01
CA ASP A 71 -10.59 -23.57 1.16
C ASP A 71 -11.91 -22.87 0.82
N TRP A 72 -11.90 -21.94 -0.15
CA TRP A 72 -13.11 -21.22 -0.57
C TRP A 72 -14.10 -22.11 -1.33
N PHE A 73 -13.62 -23.12 -2.06
CA PHE A 73 -14.49 -24.01 -2.86
C PHE A 73 -15.09 -25.14 -2.02
N HIS A 74 -14.47 -25.48 -0.90
CA HIS A 74 -14.88 -26.58 -0.01
C HIS A 74 -15.41 -26.02 1.33
N CYS A 75 -16.50 -25.25 1.24
CA CYS A 75 -17.17 -24.47 2.30
C CYS A 75 -17.65 -25.28 3.54
N GLY A 76 -17.29 -26.58 3.67
CA GLY A 76 -17.63 -27.42 4.82
C GLY A 76 -16.74 -27.20 6.05
N LYS A 77 -15.62 -26.46 5.93
CA LYS A 77 -14.66 -26.16 7.02
C LYS A 77 -14.13 -24.74 6.94
N CYS A 78 -14.99 -23.74 6.74
CA CYS A 78 -14.58 -22.35 6.78
C CYS A 78 -14.02 -22.01 8.17
N THR A 79 -12.70 -22.15 8.33
CA THR A 79 -11.98 -21.52 9.44
C THR A 79 -12.12 -20.00 9.26
N HIS A 80 -11.88 -19.22 10.33
CA HIS A 80 -11.84 -17.76 10.22
C HIS A 80 -10.71 -17.23 9.30
N ILE A 81 -9.94 -18.12 8.65
CA ILE A 81 -8.81 -17.80 7.79
C ILE A 81 -9.06 -18.37 6.39
N ASN A 82 -9.16 -17.51 5.37
CA ASN A 82 -9.32 -17.92 3.96
C ASN A 82 -8.00 -17.77 3.20
N ASN A 83 -7.26 -18.85 3.03
CA ASN A 83 -5.92 -18.83 2.43
C ASN A 83 -5.91 -18.40 0.96
N LEU A 84 -6.92 -18.78 0.18
CA LEU A 84 -7.05 -18.36 -1.23
C LEU A 84 -7.23 -16.84 -1.34
N ALA A 85 -8.07 -16.24 -0.49
CA ALA A 85 -8.19 -14.80 -0.40
C ALA A 85 -6.86 -14.14 0.00
N GLY A 86 -6.10 -14.77 0.91
CA GLY A 86 -4.76 -14.32 1.30
C GLY A 86 -3.77 -14.33 0.14
N ALA A 87 -3.81 -15.37 -0.71
CA ALA A 87 -2.98 -15.47 -1.90
C ALA A 87 -3.33 -14.39 -2.95
N VAL A 88 -4.62 -14.13 -3.18
CA VAL A 88 -5.08 -13.06 -4.08
C VAL A 88 -4.67 -11.68 -3.55
N SER A 89 -4.85 -11.44 -2.25
CA SER A 89 -4.38 -10.22 -1.57
C SER A 89 -2.88 -10.05 -1.78
N TRP A 90 -2.07 -11.06 -1.44
CA TRP A 90 -0.62 -11.01 -1.59
C TRP A 90 -0.17 -10.78 -3.02
N ALA A 91 -0.78 -11.43 -4.01
CA ALA A 91 -0.43 -11.25 -5.43
C ALA A 91 -0.67 -9.80 -5.89
N ALA A 92 -1.82 -9.22 -5.54
CA ALA A 92 -2.10 -7.80 -5.80
C ALA A 92 -1.09 -6.89 -5.07
N GLY A 93 -0.83 -7.20 -3.80
CA GLY A 93 0.22 -6.63 -2.95
C GLY A 93 1.58 -6.56 -3.64
N PHE A 94 2.03 -7.70 -4.14
CA PHE A 94 3.33 -7.89 -4.74
C PHE A 94 3.45 -7.12 -6.06
N LEU A 95 2.41 -7.15 -6.91
CA LEU A 95 2.41 -6.40 -8.17
C LEU A 95 2.47 -4.87 -7.93
N LEU A 96 1.71 -4.36 -6.96
CA LEU A 96 1.77 -2.94 -6.59
C LEU A 96 3.16 -2.59 -6.02
N TRP A 97 3.79 -3.49 -5.27
CA TRP A 97 5.09 -3.26 -4.67
C TRP A 97 6.22 -3.20 -5.71
N MET A 98 6.22 -4.15 -6.65
CA MET A 98 7.19 -4.21 -7.75
C MET A 98 7.16 -2.94 -8.61
N THR A 99 5.97 -2.46 -8.93
CA THR A 99 5.78 -1.21 -9.69
C THR A 99 6.08 0.06 -8.88
N SER A 100 6.11 -0.04 -7.55
CA SER A 100 6.47 1.05 -6.63
C SER A 100 7.97 1.22 -6.42
N LEU A 101 8.79 0.29 -6.91
CA LEU A 101 10.26 0.38 -6.84
C LEU A 101 10.77 1.64 -7.56
N LYS A 102 11.83 2.26 -7.03
CA LYS A 102 12.40 3.52 -7.56
C LYS A 102 12.67 3.44 -9.05
N TRP A 103 13.22 2.32 -9.52
CA TRP A 103 13.49 2.09 -10.94
C TRP A 103 12.21 2.04 -11.78
N ALA A 104 11.20 1.26 -11.36
CA ALA A 104 9.94 1.10 -12.10
C ALA A 104 9.14 2.42 -12.14
N ARG A 105 9.01 3.10 -10.99
CA ARG A 105 8.29 4.38 -10.88
C ARG A 105 8.91 5.49 -11.72
N ARG A 106 10.25 5.55 -11.82
CA ARG A 106 10.95 6.54 -12.65
C ARG A 106 10.77 6.28 -14.15
N ARG A 107 10.55 5.02 -14.56
CA ARG A 107 10.36 4.65 -15.95
C ARG A 107 8.95 4.95 -16.46
N ASN A 108 7.94 4.71 -15.64
CA ASN A 108 6.56 5.02 -16.00
C ASN A 108 5.71 5.33 -14.76
N TYR A 109 5.51 6.61 -14.50
CA TYR A 109 4.73 7.07 -13.34
C TYR A 109 3.23 6.74 -13.47
N ALA A 110 2.68 6.77 -14.70
CA ALA A 110 1.28 6.43 -14.94
C ALA A 110 0.99 4.98 -14.58
N ARG A 111 1.86 4.05 -15.00
CA ARG A 111 1.75 2.63 -14.61
C ARG A 111 1.84 2.47 -13.11
N PHE A 112 2.81 3.12 -12.46
CA PHE A 112 2.94 3.11 -11.01
C PHE A 112 1.64 3.52 -10.32
N ILE A 113 1.04 4.66 -10.67
CA ILE A 113 -0.15 5.15 -9.96
C ILE A 113 -1.38 4.29 -10.25
N THR A 114 -1.49 3.73 -11.45
CA THR A 114 -2.56 2.80 -11.84
C THR A 114 -2.46 1.49 -11.06
N THR A 115 -1.29 0.85 -11.03
CA THR A 115 -1.12 -0.40 -10.28
C THR A 115 -1.15 -0.17 -8.78
N HIS A 116 -0.82 1.02 -8.30
CA HIS A 116 -0.98 1.36 -6.89
C HIS A 116 -2.44 1.28 -6.43
N GLN A 117 -3.44 1.41 -7.33
CA GLN A 117 -4.86 1.25 -6.99
C GLN A 117 -5.21 -0.19 -6.55
N LEU A 118 -4.36 -1.17 -6.85
CA LEU A 118 -4.49 -2.54 -6.36
C LEU A 118 -4.40 -2.64 -4.83
N HIS A 119 -4.04 -1.56 -4.12
CA HIS A 119 -4.17 -1.50 -2.66
C HIS A 119 -5.60 -1.83 -2.20
N LEU A 120 -6.64 -1.45 -2.95
CA LEU A 120 -8.03 -1.79 -2.62
C LEU A 120 -8.27 -3.30 -2.63
N VAL A 121 -7.70 -3.99 -3.63
CA VAL A 121 -7.76 -5.46 -3.75
C VAL A 121 -6.96 -6.10 -2.61
N PHE A 122 -5.75 -5.59 -2.34
CA PHE A 122 -4.90 -6.05 -1.24
C PHE A 122 -5.62 -5.96 0.12
N PHE A 123 -6.19 -4.80 0.47
CA PHE A 123 -6.92 -4.61 1.73
C PHE A 123 -8.23 -5.41 1.76
N GLY A 124 -9.02 -5.38 0.69
CA GLY A 124 -10.32 -6.07 0.63
C GLY A 124 -10.18 -7.58 0.81
N PHE A 125 -9.33 -8.22 0.02
CA PHE A 125 -9.07 -9.66 0.17
C PHE A 125 -8.28 -9.98 1.44
N GLY A 126 -7.46 -9.06 1.95
CA GLY A 126 -6.79 -9.21 3.25
C GLY A 126 -7.77 -9.30 4.42
N CYS A 127 -8.84 -8.49 4.41
CA CYS A 127 -9.90 -8.57 5.39
C CYS A 127 -10.73 -9.86 5.28
N ILE A 128 -10.94 -10.38 4.06
CA ILE A 128 -11.59 -11.68 3.84
C ILE A 128 -10.69 -12.82 4.33
N HIS A 129 -9.39 -12.73 4.06
CA HIS A 129 -8.40 -13.70 4.51
C HIS A 129 -8.39 -13.80 6.04
N TRP A 130 -8.40 -12.68 6.75
CA TRP A 130 -8.44 -12.66 8.20
C TRP A 130 -9.21 -11.42 8.71
N PRO A 131 -10.46 -11.56 9.19
CA PRO A 131 -11.32 -10.42 9.53
C PRO A 131 -10.75 -9.45 10.57
N THR A 132 -9.90 -9.95 11.48
CA THR A 132 -9.20 -9.12 12.47
C THR A 132 -8.27 -8.09 11.83
N LEU A 133 -7.83 -8.30 10.58
CA LEU A 133 -7.04 -7.33 9.81
C LEU A 133 -7.76 -5.99 9.68
N LEU A 134 -9.10 -5.97 9.65
CA LEU A 134 -9.87 -4.73 9.59
C LEU A 134 -9.61 -3.83 10.80
N ALA A 135 -9.45 -4.39 12.00
CA ALA A 135 -9.14 -3.59 13.20
C ALA A 135 -7.78 -2.88 13.10
N TYR A 136 -6.82 -3.50 12.41
CA TYR A 136 -5.49 -2.91 12.16
C TYR A 136 -5.48 -1.96 10.95
N ALA A 137 -6.30 -2.23 9.93
CA ALA A 137 -6.43 -1.36 8.76
C ALA A 137 -7.29 -0.11 9.03
N ALA A 138 -8.22 -0.19 9.98
CA ALA A 138 -9.20 0.86 10.28
C ALA A 138 -8.58 2.25 10.50
N PRO A 139 -7.50 2.43 11.29
CA PRO A 139 -6.87 3.74 11.44
C PRO A 139 -6.44 4.34 10.09
N SER A 140 -5.73 3.56 9.27
CA SER A 140 -5.28 4.00 7.94
C SER A 140 -6.46 4.34 7.02
N ILE A 141 -7.54 3.55 7.05
CA ILE A 141 -8.75 3.80 6.25
C ILE A 141 -9.44 5.10 6.70
N VAL A 142 -9.63 5.29 8.01
CA VAL A 142 -10.28 6.48 8.58
C VAL A 142 -9.49 7.73 8.26
N PHE A 143 -8.17 7.72 8.45
CA PHE A 143 -7.32 8.87 8.14
C PHE A 143 -7.27 9.19 6.64
N TYR A 144 -7.33 8.17 5.78
CA TYR A 144 -7.43 8.36 4.33
C TYR A 144 -8.78 8.97 3.93
N ALA A 145 -9.89 8.46 4.49
CA ALA A 145 -11.22 8.98 4.23
C ALA A 145 -11.37 10.45 4.67
N ALA A 146 -10.86 10.80 5.85
CA ALA A 146 -10.86 12.18 6.33
C ALA A 146 -10.08 13.13 5.40
N ASP A 147 -8.91 12.72 4.94
CA ASP A 147 -8.10 13.53 4.00
C ASP A 147 -8.77 13.66 2.63
N LEU A 148 -9.42 12.60 2.14
CA LEU A 148 -10.21 12.66 0.92
C LEU A 148 -11.34 13.70 1.04
N MET A 149 -12.07 13.70 2.16
CA MET A 149 -13.14 14.70 2.40
C MET A 149 -12.60 16.13 2.43
N LEU A 150 -11.46 16.36 3.11
CA LEU A 150 -10.83 17.68 3.15
C LEU A 150 -10.40 18.14 1.75
N ARG A 151 -9.81 17.27 0.94
CA ARG A 151 -9.41 17.61 -0.44
C ARG A 151 -10.60 17.92 -1.33
N LEU A 152 -11.69 17.16 -1.21
CA LEU A 152 -12.91 17.45 -1.95
C LEU A 152 -13.50 18.81 -1.56
N HIS A 153 -13.37 19.21 -0.29
CA HIS A 153 -13.78 20.52 0.17
C HIS A 153 -12.85 21.64 -0.36
N THR A 154 -11.53 21.50 -0.23
CA THR A 154 -10.56 22.52 -0.69
C THR A 154 -10.50 22.64 -2.21
N SER A 155 -10.65 21.54 -2.95
CA SER A 155 -10.67 21.52 -4.42
C SER A 155 -11.82 22.33 -5.02
N ARG A 156 -12.92 22.49 -4.28
CA ARG A 156 -14.05 23.33 -4.71
C ARG A 156 -13.75 24.82 -4.61
N ASN A 157 -12.74 25.21 -3.82
CA ASN A 157 -12.32 26.60 -3.61
C ASN A 157 -11.18 27.00 -4.55
N GLY A 158 -11.27 26.59 -5.83
CA GLY A 158 -10.18 26.63 -6.82
C GLY A 158 -9.29 27.88 -6.76
N VAL A 159 -7.98 27.65 -6.71
CA VAL A 159 -6.95 28.71 -6.76
C VAL A 159 -6.25 28.61 -8.11
N GLU A 160 -6.27 29.69 -8.89
CA GLU A 160 -5.52 29.76 -10.15
C GLU A 160 -4.01 29.71 -9.87
N GLY A 161 -3.31 28.77 -10.51
CA GLY A 161 -1.87 28.61 -10.38
C GLY A 161 -1.12 29.40 -11.46
N ILE A 162 -0.36 30.42 -11.06
CA ILE A 162 0.58 31.11 -11.96
C ILE A 162 1.94 30.41 -11.86
N ALA A 163 2.39 29.80 -12.95
CA ALA A 163 3.72 29.21 -13.05
C ALA A 163 4.73 30.22 -13.62
N ARG A 164 5.84 30.46 -12.92
CA ARG A 164 6.97 31.26 -13.42
C ARG A 164 8.18 30.35 -13.62
N VAL A 165 8.66 30.25 -14.86
CA VAL A 165 9.91 29.56 -15.18
C VAL A 165 11.07 30.48 -14.79
N ARG A 166 11.96 30.01 -13.91
CA ARG A 166 13.20 30.72 -13.57
C ARG A 166 14.35 30.03 -14.32
N PRO A 167 15.12 30.74 -15.16
CA PRO A 167 16.28 30.15 -15.81
C PRO A 167 17.30 29.70 -14.74
N SER A 168 17.89 28.52 -14.93
CA SER A 168 19.00 28.07 -14.11
C SER A 168 20.23 28.88 -14.50
N THR A 169 20.89 29.51 -13.52
CA THR A 169 22.19 30.18 -13.71
C THR A 169 23.25 29.14 -14.05
N ALA A 170 23.31 28.72 -15.30
CA ALA A 170 24.33 27.85 -15.87
C ALA A 170 24.42 28.14 -17.37
N GLU A 171 24.62 29.41 -17.71
CA GLU A 171 25.10 29.81 -19.03
C GLU A 171 26.37 30.62 -18.76
N PRO A 172 27.58 30.03 -18.91
CA PRO A 172 28.78 30.86 -18.95
C PRO A 172 28.65 31.73 -20.19
N ALA A 173 28.75 33.04 -20.00
CA ALA A 173 28.72 34.00 -21.09
C ALA A 173 29.76 33.58 -22.14
N LEU A 174 29.29 33.22 -23.33
CA LEU A 174 30.15 33.05 -24.50
C LEU A 174 30.61 34.44 -24.92
N THR A 175 31.79 34.83 -24.47
CA THR A 175 32.64 35.85 -25.09
C THR A 175 33.52 35.22 -26.15
#